data_AF-A0A4R1BCU9-F1
#
_entry.id   AF-A0A4R1BCU9-F1
#
_cell.length_a   1.000
_cell.length_b   1.000
_cell.length_c   1.000
_cell.angle_alpha   90.00
_cell.angle_beta   90.00
_cell.angle_gamma   90.00
#
_symmetry.space_group_name_H-M   'P 1'
#
loop_
_entity.id
_entity.type
_entity.pdbx_description
1 polymer ?
#
loop_
_entity_poly.entity_id
_entity_poly.type
_entity_poly.pdbx_seq_one_letter_code
_entity_poly.pdbx_strand_id
1 'polypeptide(L)'
;MAHRSAWCRIVYTRSPRIRTSGGSDRIFGVNTYSHAFFTWALARYGFRASRKAALCGAAGAALPDVPAFAGTAYYVGLPFLRDGWASMSSPEVLEAIYFTGPFGTAGTLLHSAVPVGMLLALYGLLQLRRRDRQKMLLWFLIGWAGHAVTDFLTHVEDSRPLFWPLSGWEWSSPVSYWNPAYYGREFFLIEHGLMLLILAWIAFRWTWSRAKPREKAR
;
A
#
# COMPACT_ATOMS: atom_id res chain seq x y z
N MET A 1 -31.73 14.81 23.35
CA MET A 1 -30.66 15.01 22.34
C MET A 1 -30.44 13.70 21.61
N ALA A 2 -31.26 13.46 20.60
CA ALA A 2 -31.25 12.26 19.77
C ALA A 2 -31.14 12.72 18.31
N HIS A 3 -30.00 12.43 17.69
CA HIS A 3 -29.81 12.40 16.23
C HIS A 3 -28.49 11.67 15.95
N ARG A 4 -28.46 10.36 16.26
CA ARG A 4 -27.45 9.46 15.69
C ARG A 4 -28.00 9.02 14.34
N SER A 5 -27.37 9.50 13.28
CA SER A 5 -27.70 9.24 11.88
C SER A 5 -27.85 7.75 11.61
N ALA A 6 -29.04 7.37 11.13
CA ALA A 6 -29.43 6.01 10.78
C ALA A 6 -28.55 5.35 9.68
N TRP A 7 -27.71 6.14 9.01
CA TRP A 7 -26.77 5.68 7.98
C TRP A 7 -25.60 4.84 8.52
N CYS A 8 -25.22 5.00 9.79
CA CYS A 8 -24.07 4.29 10.36
C CYS A 8 -24.39 2.82 10.71
N ARG A 9 -25.66 2.44 10.75
CA ARG A 9 -26.10 1.12 11.25
C ARG A 9 -26.40 0.08 10.16
N ILE A 10 -26.43 0.48 8.89
CA ILE A 10 -26.83 -0.40 7.78
C ILE A 10 -25.63 -1.12 7.12
N VAL A 11 -24.39 -0.66 7.34
CA VAL A 11 -23.20 -1.21 6.66
C VAL A 11 -22.44 -2.28 7.50
N TYR A 12 -22.69 -2.38 8.81
CA TYR A 12 -21.79 -3.10 9.74
C TYR A 12 -22.27 -4.47 10.26
N THR A 13 -23.22 -5.15 9.59
CA THR A 13 -23.76 -6.43 10.11
C THR A 13 -23.05 -7.70 9.62
N ARG A 14 -21.94 -7.61 8.90
CA ARG A 14 -21.15 -8.79 8.49
C ARG A 14 -19.65 -8.55 8.53
N SER A 15 -19.09 -8.32 9.72
CA SER A 15 -17.65 -8.58 9.91
C SER A 15 -17.49 -10.09 10.18
N PRO A 16 -16.85 -10.87 9.29
CA PRO A 16 -16.54 -12.26 9.58
C PRO A 16 -15.50 -12.27 10.69
N ARG A 17 -15.94 -12.74 11.85
CA ARG A 17 -15.17 -13.13 13.02
C ARG A 17 -13.77 -13.62 12.62
N ILE A 18 -12.73 -12.86 12.97
CA ILE A 18 -11.32 -13.28 12.88
C ILE A 18 -11.22 -14.62 13.62
N ARG A 19 -11.20 -15.74 12.86
CA ARG A 19 -11.04 -17.08 13.41
C ARG A 19 -9.54 -17.28 13.57
N THR A 20 -9.06 -17.14 14.79
CA THR A 20 -7.69 -17.51 15.15
C THR A 20 -7.58 -19.05 15.12
N SER A 21 -7.22 -19.61 13.97
CA SER A 21 -6.71 -20.98 13.92
C SER A 21 -5.35 -20.99 14.58
N GLY A 22 -5.27 -21.68 15.73
CA GLY A 22 -4.03 -21.87 16.48
C GLY A 22 -2.97 -22.58 15.64
N GLY A 23 -2.02 -21.80 15.18
CA GLY A 23 -0.78 -22.23 14.55
C GLY A 23 0.20 -21.08 14.70
N SER A 24 1.45 -21.37 15.07
CA SER A 24 2.55 -20.41 15.19
C SER A 24 3.01 -19.89 13.83
N ASP A 25 2.06 -19.49 12.98
CA ASP A 25 2.31 -18.99 11.65
C ASP A 25 2.66 -17.52 11.80
N ARG A 26 3.96 -17.23 11.61
CA ARG A 26 4.48 -15.88 11.61
C ARG A 26 3.63 -15.05 10.65
N ILE A 27 2.90 -14.09 11.18
CA ILE A 27 2.13 -13.13 10.39
C ILE A 27 3.16 -12.33 9.59
N PHE A 28 3.32 -12.66 8.31
CA PHE A 28 4.06 -11.83 7.36
C PHE A 28 3.05 -10.83 6.80
N GLY A 29 2.97 -9.62 7.37
CA GLY A 29 1.94 -8.66 6.99
C GLY A 29 2.38 -7.20 6.94
N VAL A 30 1.90 -6.51 5.91
CA VAL A 30 2.04 -5.10 5.48
C VAL A 30 3.35 -4.78 4.75
N ASN A 31 3.30 -4.74 3.41
CA ASN A 31 4.47 -4.44 2.57
C ASN A 31 4.36 -3.05 1.92
N THR A 32 4.05 -2.00 2.69
CA THR A 32 4.20 -0.59 2.25
C THR A 32 5.49 -0.36 1.46
N TYR A 33 6.57 -0.99 1.92
CA TYR A 33 7.89 -0.91 1.30
C TYR A 33 7.95 -1.61 -0.06
N SER A 34 7.23 -2.70 -0.30
CA SER A 34 7.22 -3.38 -1.60
C SER A 34 6.46 -2.53 -2.63
N HIS A 35 5.29 -1.99 -2.30
CA HIS A 35 4.55 -1.08 -3.18
C HIS A 35 5.39 0.15 -3.54
N ALA A 36 6.05 0.75 -2.55
CA ALA A 36 6.98 1.85 -2.75
C ALA A 36 8.17 1.45 -3.62
N PHE A 37 8.78 0.29 -3.38
CA PHE A 37 9.91 -0.23 -4.15
C PHE A 37 9.54 -0.48 -5.61
N PHE A 38 8.47 -1.23 -5.89
CA PHE A 38 8.05 -1.54 -7.24
C PHE A 38 7.65 -0.29 -8.02
N THR A 39 6.94 0.63 -7.39
CA THR A 39 6.59 1.92 -8.02
C THR A 39 7.84 2.72 -8.37
N TRP A 40 8.78 2.83 -7.43
CA TRP A 40 10.06 3.51 -7.68
C TRP A 40 10.86 2.84 -8.79
N ALA A 41 10.97 1.51 -8.76
CA ALA A 41 11.74 0.75 -9.73
C ALA A 41 11.14 0.88 -11.13
N LEU A 42 9.81 0.75 -11.24
CA LEU A 42 9.06 0.91 -12.47
C LEU A 42 9.23 2.33 -13.04
N ALA A 43 9.08 3.35 -12.20
CA ALA A 43 9.30 4.74 -12.60
C ALA A 43 10.74 4.96 -13.08
N ARG A 44 11.73 4.55 -12.29
CA ARG A 44 13.15 4.87 -12.52
C ARG A 44 13.77 4.09 -13.68
N TYR A 45 13.42 2.81 -13.82
CA TYR A 45 14.07 1.88 -14.74
C TYR A 45 13.16 1.44 -15.89
N GLY A 46 11.86 1.25 -15.65
CA GLY A 46 10.89 0.93 -16.69
C GLY A 46 10.59 2.14 -17.58
N PHE A 47 10.12 3.23 -16.97
CA PHE A 47 9.72 4.44 -17.69
C PHE A 47 10.79 5.53 -17.75
N ARG A 48 11.98 5.28 -17.18
CA ARG A 48 13.11 6.23 -17.13
C ARG A 48 12.72 7.62 -16.62
N ALA A 49 11.75 7.68 -15.69
CA ALA A 49 11.32 8.91 -15.05
C ALA A 49 12.49 9.54 -14.27
N SER A 50 12.35 10.85 -14.02
CA SER A 50 13.32 11.56 -13.19
C SER A 50 13.41 10.94 -11.79
N ARG A 51 14.57 11.06 -11.13
CA ARG A 51 14.74 10.55 -9.74
C ARG A 51 13.68 11.13 -8.79
N LYS A 52 13.35 12.42 -8.95
CA LYS A 52 12.32 13.10 -8.16
C LYS A 52 10.95 12.46 -8.37
N ALA A 53 10.57 12.19 -9.61
CA ALA A 53 9.30 11.55 -9.92
C ALA A 53 9.21 10.12 -9.39
N ALA A 54 10.30 9.34 -9.49
CA ALA A 54 10.34 8.00 -8.93
C ALA A 54 10.20 8.00 -7.40
N LEU A 55 10.81 8.97 -6.71
CA LEU A 55 10.65 9.15 -5.25
C LEU A 55 9.22 9.59 -4.90
N CYS A 56 8.62 10.50 -5.67
CA CYS A 56 7.22 10.86 -5.49
C CYS A 56 6.29 9.66 -5.71
N GLY A 57 6.59 8.78 -6.67
CA GLY A 57 5.85 7.54 -6.85
C GLY A 57 5.93 6.61 -5.65
N ALA A 58 7.12 6.38 -5.11
CA ALA A 58 7.27 5.63 -3.86
C ALA A 58 6.49 6.27 -2.70
N ALA A 59 6.54 7.60 -2.56
CA ALA A 59 5.82 8.30 -1.52
C ALA A 59 4.29 8.17 -1.68
N GLY A 60 3.80 8.23 -2.92
CA GLY A 60 2.38 8.01 -3.21
C GLY A 60 1.94 6.58 -2.92
N ALA A 61 2.78 5.59 -3.24
CA ALA A 61 2.52 4.19 -2.91
C ALA A 61 2.54 3.94 -1.40
N ALA A 62 3.35 4.66 -0.63
CA ALA A 62 3.36 4.52 0.83
C ALA A 62 2.18 5.24 1.53
N LEU A 63 1.49 6.15 0.85
CA LEU A 63 0.46 7.01 1.44
C LEU A 63 -0.68 6.23 2.11
N PRO A 64 -1.26 5.17 1.51
CA PRO A 64 -2.43 4.51 2.08
C PRO A 64 -2.19 3.87 3.44
N ASP A 65 -0.96 3.46 3.74
CA ASP A 65 -0.59 2.84 5.01
C ASP A 65 -0.25 3.86 6.12
N VAL A 66 -0.09 5.14 5.79
CA VAL A 66 0.23 6.20 6.77
C VAL A 66 -0.76 6.24 7.95
N PRO A 67 -2.09 6.14 7.76
CA PRO A 67 -3.04 6.06 8.88
C PRO A 67 -2.81 4.86 9.78
N ALA A 68 -2.44 3.69 9.23
CA ALA A 68 -2.15 2.51 10.03
C ALA A 68 -0.88 2.72 10.88
N PHE A 69 0.20 3.26 10.29
CA PHE A 69 1.40 3.61 11.06
C PHE A 69 1.13 4.65 12.15
N ALA A 70 0.33 5.67 11.83
CA ALA A 70 -0.05 6.71 12.80
C ALA A 70 -0.93 6.13 13.92
N GLY A 71 -1.87 5.24 13.57
CA GLY A 71 -2.71 4.52 14.52
C GLY A 71 -1.90 3.61 15.44
N THR A 72 -0.95 2.85 14.89
CA THR A 72 -0.03 2.02 15.68
C THR A 72 0.81 2.88 16.62
N ALA A 73 1.37 3.99 16.13
CA ALA A 73 2.11 4.92 16.99
C ALA A 73 1.24 5.54 18.09
N TYR A 74 -0.04 5.80 17.81
CA TYR A 74 -0.98 6.41 18.75
C TYR A 74 -1.50 5.42 19.81
N TYR A 75 -1.98 4.24 19.40
CA TYR A 75 -2.60 3.27 20.30
C TYR A 75 -1.61 2.32 20.97
N VAL A 76 -0.48 2.03 20.32
CA VAL A 76 0.51 1.05 20.81
C VAL A 76 1.76 1.77 21.31
N GLY A 77 2.28 2.73 20.54
CA GLY A 77 3.42 3.56 20.93
C GLY A 77 4.75 2.78 20.99
N LEU A 78 5.58 3.11 21.98
CA LEU A 78 6.94 2.59 22.11
C LEU A 78 7.05 1.05 22.23
N PRO A 79 6.12 0.33 22.89
CA PRO A 79 6.07 -1.14 22.88
C PRO A 79 6.17 -1.76 21.48
N PHE A 80 5.64 -1.11 20.43
CA PHE A 80 5.74 -1.62 19.07
C PHE A 80 7.19 -1.74 18.59
N LEU A 81 8.09 -0.85 19.01
CA LEU A 81 9.50 -0.93 18.62
C LEU A 81 10.23 -2.10 19.27
N ARG A 82 9.76 -2.54 20.44
CA ARG A 82 10.38 -3.63 21.21
C ARG A 82 9.78 -4.98 20.83
N ASP A 83 8.45 -5.07 20.82
CA ASP A 83 7.72 -6.33 20.73
C ASP A 83 7.04 -6.50 19.35
N GLY A 84 7.12 -5.50 18.47
CA GLY A 84 6.60 -5.56 17.10
C GLY A 84 5.12 -5.91 17.05
N TRP A 85 4.74 -6.76 16.11
CA TRP A 85 3.38 -7.28 15.95
C TRP A 85 2.81 -7.96 17.21
N ALA A 86 3.67 -8.48 18.11
CA ALA A 86 3.19 -9.09 19.36
C ALA A 86 2.56 -8.05 20.30
N SER A 87 2.93 -6.77 20.17
CA SER A 87 2.29 -5.67 20.91
C SER A 87 0.89 -5.31 20.40
N MET A 88 0.51 -5.78 19.21
CA MET A 88 -0.78 -5.51 18.55
C MET A 88 -1.78 -6.64 18.80
N SER A 89 -1.85 -7.16 20.03
CA SER A 89 -2.62 -8.36 20.36
C SER A 89 -4.09 -8.11 20.71
N SER A 90 -4.49 -6.85 20.94
CA SER A 90 -5.89 -6.50 21.22
C SER A 90 -6.67 -6.37 19.90
N PRO A 91 -7.71 -7.21 19.69
CA PRO A 91 -8.59 -7.10 18.53
C PRO A 91 -9.23 -5.71 18.43
N GLU A 92 -9.56 -5.09 19.56
CA GLU A 92 -10.17 -3.76 19.61
C GLU A 92 -9.20 -2.67 19.12
N VAL A 93 -7.92 -2.77 19.48
CA VAL A 93 -6.88 -1.86 18.99
C VAL A 93 -6.64 -2.04 17.49
N LEU A 94 -6.57 -3.30 17.02
CA LEU A 94 -6.47 -3.59 15.59
C LEU A 94 -7.67 -3.04 14.82
N GLU A 95 -8.87 -3.24 15.34
CA GLU A 95 -10.10 -2.71 14.75
C GLU A 95 -10.08 -1.18 14.70
N ALA A 96 -9.60 -0.49 15.74
CA ALA A 96 -9.47 0.97 15.78
C ALA A 96 -8.38 1.54 14.85
N ILE A 97 -7.30 0.78 14.61
CA ILE A 97 -6.23 1.19 13.70
C ILE A 97 -6.66 0.99 12.25
N TYR A 98 -7.21 -0.18 11.94
CA TYR A 98 -7.41 -0.60 10.56
C TYR A 98 -8.81 -0.32 10.04
N PHE A 99 -9.88 -0.42 10.83
CA PHE A 99 -11.25 -0.42 10.28
C PHE A 99 -12.14 0.70 10.81
N THR A 100 -12.02 1.03 12.09
CA THR A 100 -12.87 1.99 12.79
C THR A 100 -12.05 3.21 13.24
N GLY A 101 -12.72 4.18 13.87
CA GLY A 101 -12.06 5.39 14.36
C GLY A 101 -11.49 6.28 13.24
N PRO A 102 -10.72 7.33 13.60
CA PRO A 102 -10.17 8.27 12.62
C PRO A 102 -9.12 7.59 11.70
N PHE A 103 -8.30 6.69 12.23
CA PHE A 103 -7.25 6.01 11.47
C PHE A 103 -7.82 4.99 10.49
N GLY A 104 -8.76 4.14 10.93
CA GLY A 104 -9.42 3.19 10.04
C GLY A 104 -10.27 3.87 8.96
N THR A 105 -10.93 4.99 9.29
CA THR A 105 -11.68 5.78 8.29
C THR A 105 -10.74 6.41 7.26
N ALA A 106 -9.63 7.03 7.70
CA ALA A 106 -8.63 7.59 6.80
C ALA A 106 -7.96 6.50 5.95
N GLY A 107 -7.65 5.34 6.56
CA GLY A 107 -7.13 4.17 5.85
C GLY A 107 -8.08 3.69 4.78
N THR A 108 -9.38 3.56 5.09
CA THR A 108 -10.42 3.17 4.12
C THR A 108 -10.51 4.15 2.96
N LEU A 109 -10.50 5.47 3.24
CA LEU A 109 -10.47 6.49 2.19
C LEU A 109 -9.25 6.32 1.28
N LEU A 110 -8.06 6.16 1.85
CA LEU A 110 -6.83 6.09 1.05
C LEU A 110 -6.66 4.74 0.31
N HIS A 111 -7.23 3.65 0.80
CA HIS A 111 -7.22 2.37 0.08
C HIS A 111 -8.31 2.27 -0.99
N SER A 112 -9.24 3.22 -1.03
CA SER A 112 -10.30 3.26 -2.04
C SER A 112 -9.80 3.81 -3.37
N ALA A 113 -10.34 3.29 -4.48
CA ALA A 113 -10.03 3.78 -5.82
C ALA A 113 -10.64 5.15 -6.13
N VAL A 114 -11.71 5.53 -5.45
CA VAL A 114 -12.45 6.78 -5.74
C VAL A 114 -11.59 8.03 -5.53
N PRO A 115 -10.93 8.25 -4.37
CA PRO A 115 -10.18 9.49 -4.14
C PRO A 115 -9.00 9.66 -5.10
N VAL A 116 -8.21 8.60 -5.30
CA VAL A 116 -7.07 8.65 -6.24
C VAL A 116 -7.53 8.75 -7.70
N GLY A 117 -8.61 8.06 -8.07
CA GLY A 117 -9.23 8.15 -9.40
C GLY A 117 -9.75 9.55 -9.71
N MET A 118 -10.41 10.20 -8.75
CA MET A 118 -10.85 11.60 -8.88
C MET A 118 -9.66 12.54 -9.06
N LEU A 119 -8.58 12.38 -8.29
CA LEU A 119 -7.39 13.22 -8.42
C LEU A 119 -6.65 13.00 -9.75
N LEU A 120 -6.60 11.77 -10.25
CA LEU A 120 -6.06 11.46 -11.59
C LEU A 120 -6.92 12.09 -12.69
N ALA A 121 -8.25 12.03 -12.56
CA ALA A 121 -9.18 12.69 -13.49
C ALA A 121 -8.98 14.21 -13.49
N LEU A 122 -8.92 14.84 -12.31
CA LEU A 122 -8.63 16.27 -12.16
C LEU A 122 -7.26 16.64 -12.72
N TYR A 123 -6.23 15.83 -12.51
CA TYR A 123 -4.90 16.03 -13.10
C TYR A 123 -4.96 16.12 -14.62
N GLY A 124 -5.74 15.24 -15.25
CA GLY A 124 -5.98 15.24 -16.70
C GLY A 124 -6.80 16.44 -17.17
N LEU A 125 -7.96 16.69 -16.54
CA LEU A 125 -8.89 17.77 -16.88
C LEU A 125 -8.24 19.16 -16.78
N LEU A 126 -7.46 19.40 -15.74
CA LEU A 126 -6.74 20.65 -15.52
C LEU A 126 -5.45 20.77 -16.35
N GLN A 127 -5.18 19.78 -17.23
CA GLN A 127 -3.99 19.69 -18.08
C GLN A 127 -2.68 19.90 -17.31
N LEU A 128 -2.62 19.42 -16.07
CA LEU A 128 -1.49 19.66 -15.16
C LEU A 128 -0.19 19.05 -15.70
N ARG A 129 -0.26 18.10 -16.64
CA ARG A 129 0.91 17.58 -17.37
C ARG A 129 1.81 18.66 -17.96
N ARG A 130 1.27 19.82 -18.35
CA ARG A 130 2.06 20.96 -18.86
C ARG A 130 2.85 21.68 -17.76
N ARG A 131 2.32 21.70 -16.54
CA ARG A 131 2.91 22.35 -15.36
C ARG A 131 3.83 21.40 -14.58
N ASP A 132 3.44 20.14 -14.46
CA ASP A 132 4.18 19.07 -13.82
C ASP A 132 5.27 18.51 -14.76
N ARG A 133 6.23 19.37 -15.11
CA ARG A 133 7.29 19.04 -16.10
C ARG A 133 8.08 17.80 -15.75
N GLN A 134 8.28 17.55 -14.46
CA GLN A 134 9.01 16.38 -13.96
C GLN A 134 8.13 15.17 -13.72
N LYS A 135 6.79 15.29 -13.90
CA LYS A 135 5.79 14.27 -13.64
C LYS A 135 5.75 13.81 -12.18
N MET A 136 6.13 14.69 -11.24
CA MET A 136 6.19 14.36 -9.82
C MET A 136 4.82 14.05 -9.26
N LEU A 137 3.84 14.91 -9.53
CA LEU A 137 2.46 14.72 -9.08
C LEU A 137 1.83 13.52 -9.78
N LEU A 138 2.07 13.35 -11.08
CA LEU A 138 1.57 12.17 -11.80
C LEU A 138 2.08 10.87 -11.17
N TRP A 139 3.38 10.76 -10.92
CA TRP A 139 3.94 9.54 -10.35
C TRP A 139 3.48 9.29 -8.92
N PHE A 140 3.30 10.35 -8.11
CA PHE A 140 2.66 10.22 -6.80
C PHE A 140 1.26 9.59 -6.90
N LEU A 141 0.41 10.10 -7.80
CA LEU A 141 -0.93 9.56 -7.99
C LEU A 141 -0.92 8.13 -8.56
N ILE A 142 0.02 7.82 -9.46
CA ILE A 142 0.21 6.45 -9.98
C ILE A 142 0.64 5.50 -8.86
N GLY A 143 1.56 5.92 -7.98
CA GLY A 143 1.99 5.10 -6.85
C GLY A 143 0.85 4.81 -5.90
N TRP A 144 0.06 5.83 -5.55
CA TRP A 144 -1.13 5.67 -4.72
C TRP A 144 -2.15 4.73 -5.38
N ALA A 145 -2.45 4.91 -6.67
CA ALA A 145 -3.36 4.03 -7.39
C ALA A 145 -2.84 2.59 -7.46
N GLY A 146 -1.52 2.41 -7.65
CA GLY A 146 -0.86 1.11 -7.67
C GLY A 146 -0.98 0.37 -6.34
N HIS A 147 -0.86 1.07 -5.21
CA HIS A 147 -1.11 0.51 -3.88
C HIS A 147 -2.55 0.01 -3.77
N ALA A 148 -3.53 0.87 -4.02
CA ALA A 148 -4.96 0.52 -3.93
C ALA A 148 -5.33 -0.68 -4.82
N VAL A 149 -4.78 -0.76 -6.04
CA VAL A 149 -5.01 -1.91 -6.94
C VAL A 149 -4.36 -3.18 -6.41
N THR A 150 -3.14 -3.10 -5.89
CA THR A 150 -2.44 -4.29 -5.39
C THR A 150 -3.18 -4.84 -4.18
N ASP A 151 -3.57 -3.97 -3.25
CA ASP A 151 -4.32 -4.33 -2.05
C ASP A 151 -5.70 -4.90 -2.37
N PHE A 152 -6.39 -4.32 -3.34
CA PHE A 152 -7.65 -4.90 -3.85
C PHE A 152 -7.46 -6.35 -4.31
N LEU A 153 -6.32 -6.67 -4.93
CA LEU A 153 -5.99 -8.01 -5.41
C LEU A 153 -5.39 -8.93 -4.34
N THR A 154 -5.11 -8.46 -3.13
CA THR A 154 -4.43 -9.24 -2.09
C THR A 154 -5.12 -9.25 -0.72
N HIS A 155 -6.26 -8.58 -0.58
CA HIS A 155 -7.08 -8.66 0.62
C HIS A 155 -8.20 -9.69 0.48
N VAL A 156 -8.29 -10.60 1.45
CA VAL A 156 -9.28 -11.69 1.47
C VAL A 156 -10.26 -11.52 2.62
N GLU A 157 -9.72 -11.52 3.85
CA GLU A 157 -10.51 -11.48 5.09
C GLU A 157 -10.56 -10.06 5.67
N ASP A 158 -9.70 -9.18 5.18
CA ASP A 158 -9.45 -7.81 5.63
C ASP A 158 -9.72 -6.79 4.50
N SER A 159 -10.62 -7.14 3.57
CA SER A 159 -10.98 -6.30 2.43
C SER A 159 -11.58 -4.97 2.88
N ARG A 160 -11.22 -3.91 2.14
CA ARG A 160 -11.78 -2.57 2.29
C ARG A 160 -12.69 -2.25 1.10
N PRO A 161 -13.73 -1.42 1.27
CA PRO A 161 -14.58 -1.06 0.15
C PRO A 161 -13.82 -0.32 -0.93
N LEU A 162 -13.83 -0.82 -2.16
CA LEU A 162 -13.07 -0.23 -3.28
C LEU A 162 -13.56 1.17 -3.65
N PHE A 163 -14.87 1.38 -3.52
CA PHE A 163 -15.56 2.58 -4.01
C PHE A 163 -15.97 3.56 -2.90
N TRP A 164 -15.36 3.50 -1.72
CA TRP A 164 -15.68 4.43 -0.64
C TRP A 164 -15.25 5.87 -1.01
N PRO A 165 -16.04 6.92 -0.69
CA PRO A 165 -17.29 6.93 0.10
C PRO A 165 -18.58 6.73 -0.72
N LEU A 166 -18.50 6.41 -2.01
CA LEU A 166 -19.68 6.30 -2.88
C LEU A 166 -20.42 4.97 -2.69
N SER A 167 -19.71 3.89 -2.39
CA SER A 167 -20.28 2.56 -2.17
C SER A 167 -19.45 1.77 -1.15
N GLY A 168 -20.15 0.97 -0.34
CA GLY A 168 -19.57 -0.01 0.59
C GLY A 168 -19.30 -1.37 -0.05
N TRP A 169 -19.20 -1.43 -1.39
CA TRP A 169 -18.93 -2.68 -2.08
C TRP A 169 -17.51 -3.16 -1.82
N GLU A 170 -17.41 -4.40 -1.34
CA GLU A 170 -16.17 -5.10 -1.03
C GLU A 170 -16.04 -6.35 -1.91
N TRP A 171 -14.80 -6.75 -2.17
CA TRP A 171 -14.47 -7.97 -2.87
C TRP A 171 -13.39 -8.71 -2.08
N SER A 172 -13.61 -10.01 -1.92
CA SER A 172 -12.65 -10.91 -1.29
C SER A 172 -11.79 -11.53 -2.38
N SER A 173 -10.49 -11.22 -2.39
CA SER A 173 -9.55 -11.75 -3.36
C SER A 173 -9.35 -13.27 -3.18
N PRO A 174 -9.04 -14.03 -4.24
CA PRO A 174 -8.57 -15.42 -4.09
C PRO A 174 -7.15 -15.53 -3.50
N VAL A 175 -6.39 -14.43 -3.46
CA VAL A 175 -5.00 -14.39 -2.96
C VAL A 175 -4.95 -13.43 -1.78
N SER A 176 -4.35 -13.87 -0.68
CA SER A 176 -4.00 -13.04 0.47
C SER A 176 -2.52 -12.66 0.42
N TYR A 177 -2.14 -11.47 0.86
CA TYR A 177 -0.72 -11.16 1.05
C TYR A 177 -0.13 -11.79 2.33
N TRP A 178 -0.96 -12.23 3.28
CA TRP A 178 -0.51 -12.72 4.59
C TRP A 178 -1.02 -14.11 4.94
N ASN A 179 -2.23 -14.50 4.52
CA ASN A 179 -2.86 -15.75 4.92
C ASN A 179 -2.35 -16.92 4.05
N PRO A 180 -1.65 -17.92 4.62
CA PRO A 180 -1.12 -19.06 3.87
C PRO A 180 -2.22 -19.94 3.24
N ALA A 181 -3.43 -19.93 3.79
CA ALA A 181 -4.57 -20.65 3.21
C ALA A 181 -5.02 -20.07 1.86
N TYR A 182 -4.62 -18.83 1.56
CA TYR A 182 -4.92 -18.10 0.33
C TYR A 182 -3.65 -17.67 -0.40
N TYR A 183 -2.68 -18.59 -0.58
CA TYR A 183 -1.44 -18.35 -1.32
C TYR A 183 -0.51 -17.24 -0.77
N GLY A 184 -0.69 -16.81 0.49
CA GLY A 184 0.11 -15.69 1.04
C GLY A 184 1.61 -15.98 1.13
N ARG A 185 2.01 -17.23 1.36
CA ARG A 185 3.42 -17.61 1.34
C ARG A 185 4.00 -17.53 -0.07
N GLU A 186 3.27 -18.04 -1.05
CA GLU A 186 3.67 -18.05 -2.46
C GLU A 186 3.75 -16.61 -2.98
N PHE A 187 2.77 -15.77 -2.65
CA PHE A 187 2.78 -14.35 -2.96
C PHE A 187 4.00 -13.66 -2.37
N PHE A 188 4.28 -13.86 -1.07
CA PHE A 188 5.45 -13.31 -0.40
C PHE A 188 6.76 -13.70 -1.10
N LEU A 189 6.94 -14.98 -1.44
CA LEU A 189 8.14 -15.47 -2.11
C LEU A 189 8.31 -14.87 -3.51
N ILE A 190 7.23 -14.77 -4.28
CA ILE A 190 7.25 -14.17 -5.62
C ILE A 190 7.59 -12.67 -5.51
N GLU A 191 6.91 -11.95 -4.63
CA GLU A 191 7.10 -10.53 -4.40
C GLU A 191 8.56 -10.22 -4.02
N HIS A 192 9.08 -10.86 -2.98
CA HIS A 192 10.43 -10.64 -2.50
C HIS A 192 11.50 -11.16 -3.46
N GLY A 193 11.22 -12.28 -4.13
CA GLY A 193 12.07 -12.80 -5.20
C GLY A 193 12.24 -11.79 -6.33
N LEU A 194 11.14 -11.17 -6.79
CA LEU A 194 11.19 -10.11 -7.80
C LEU A 194 11.95 -8.87 -7.32
N MET A 195 11.77 -8.46 -6.06
CA MET A 195 12.54 -7.36 -5.48
C MET A 195 14.05 -7.65 -5.50
N LEU A 196 14.45 -8.84 -5.07
CA LEU A 196 15.85 -9.28 -5.07
C LEU A 196 16.43 -9.35 -6.48
N LEU A 197 15.67 -9.86 -7.45
CA LEU A 197 16.09 -9.91 -8.85
C LEU A 197 16.30 -8.51 -9.43
N ILE A 198 15.40 -7.57 -9.16
CA ILE A 198 15.53 -6.17 -9.59
C ILE A 198 16.77 -5.53 -8.95
N LEU A 199 16.99 -5.73 -7.65
CA LEU A 199 18.17 -5.21 -6.95
C LEU A 199 19.47 -5.80 -7.52
N ALA A 200 19.52 -7.10 -7.74
CA ALA A 200 20.66 -7.79 -8.35
C ALA A 200 20.94 -7.25 -9.76
N TRP A 201 19.91 -7.05 -10.57
CA TRP A 201 20.03 -6.46 -11.90
C TRP A 201 20.55 -5.02 -11.86
N ILE A 202 20.07 -4.18 -10.92
CA ILE A 202 20.58 -2.82 -10.72
C ILE A 202 22.06 -2.83 -10.32
N ALA A 203 22.44 -3.71 -9.38
CA ALA A 203 23.82 -3.84 -8.91
C ALA A 203 24.76 -4.32 -10.03
N PHE A 204 24.34 -5.33 -10.80
CA PHE A 204 25.07 -5.82 -11.96
C PHE A 204 25.25 -4.72 -13.01
N ARG A 205 24.18 -3.99 -13.35
CA ARG A 205 24.27 -2.87 -14.30
C ARG A 205 25.23 -1.79 -13.83
N TRP A 206 25.22 -1.47 -12.54
CA TRP A 206 26.10 -0.45 -11.96
C TRP A 206 27.57 -0.87 -11.99
N THR A 207 27.89 -2.09 -11.54
CA THR A 207 29.25 -2.64 -11.59
C THR A 207 29.78 -2.74 -13.02
N TRP A 208 28.97 -3.25 -13.96
CA TRP A 208 29.32 -3.33 -15.38
C TRP A 208 29.60 -1.96 -16.00
N SER A 209 28.80 -0.94 -15.67
CA SER A 209 29.00 0.41 -16.19
C SER A 209 30.31 1.06 -15.73
N ARG A 210 30.84 0.64 -14.57
CA ARG A 210 32.14 1.09 -14.03
C ARG A 210 33.33 0.30 -14.57
N ALA A 211 33.11 -0.95 -14.98
CA ALA A 211 34.14 -1.83 -15.53
C ALA A 211 34.54 -1.49 -16.97
N LYS A 212 33.73 -0.72 -17.71
CA LYS A 212 34.09 -0.26 -19.04
C LYS A 212 35.29 0.70 -18.95
N PRO A 213 36.44 0.41 -19.59
CA PRO A 213 37.54 1.36 -19.69
C PRO A 213 37.00 2.67 -20.26
N ARG A 214 37.31 3.80 -19.62
CA ARG A 214 37.17 5.10 -20.29
C ARG A 214 38.08 5.05 -21.50
N GLU A 215 37.51 4.77 -22.66
CA GLU A 215 38.19 4.95 -23.94
C GLU A 215 38.67 6.41 -23.94
N LYS A 216 39.98 6.59 -23.77
CA LYS A 216 40.59 7.92 -23.72
C LYS A 216 40.32 8.54 -25.08
N ALA A 217 39.43 9.53 -25.11
CA ALA A 217 39.27 10.41 -26.26
C ALA A 217 40.65 10.95 -26.62
N ARG A 218 41.15 10.53 -27.78
CA ARG A 218 42.27 11.16 -28.48
C ARG A 218 41.75 12.34 -29.26
#